data_AF-A0A7V6A1R1-F1
#
_entry.id   AF-A0A7V6A1R1-F1
#
_cell.length_a   1.000
_cell.length_b   1.000
_cell.length_c   1.000
_cell.angle_alpha   90.00
_cell.angle_beta   90.00
_cell.angle_gamma   90.00
#
_symmetry.space_group_name_H-M   'P 1'
#
loop_
_entity.id
_entity.type
_entity.pdbx_description
1 polymer ?
#
loop_
_entity_poly.entity_id
_entity_poly.type
_entity_poly.pdbx_seq_one_letter_code
_entity_poly.pdbx_strand_id
1 'polypeptide(L)'
;MEQELTNIYTVSSLTREIRGHLETHFPLVWVSGEVSNLRRPVSGHYYFTLKDATAQLRAVLFKGNHLHLRYKPEEGRQILCRGRITVYEQRGDYQLIVDYLEPVGLGVLAQAFEALKTRLAAEGLFDAAHKKRLPFLPRRIALLTSPTGAVVRDFLRLLNDRFPHIHVLVYPVKVQGAEAAGEIVQALREVPGYPGVEVIVLARGGGSLEDLWPFNEERVARTIYHCPLPVVSAIGHEVDYTIADFVADVRAPTPSAAVELVVPDRGEIQRRLERTATTLYRVWRRHLDAERRHLISVARRLPDLSRRLVDLRLRLDERAEALTRRFARYRSDQKQRLYLAQSRLLLLSPRRAIQERRQWLDQLSPRLVLSWRRRQETRRQHLCYCESHLEKLDPMSILKRGYAVATRLPDGAIIREANTVPAGANIRVRVYQGAMDCEVIGATE
;
A
#
# COMPACT_ATOMS: atom_id res chain seq x y z
N MET A 1 36.50 70.34 98.77
CA MET A 1 36.32 70.64 97.34
C MET A 1 34.88 71.10 97.18
N GLU A 2 34.63 72.33 97.59
CA GLU A 2 33.38 73.05 97.29
C GLU A 2 33.58 73.74 95.95
N GLN A 3 32.92 73.21 94.92
CA GLN A 3 32.56 73.90 93.70
C GLN A 3 31.65 72.93 92.93
N GLU A 4 30.49 73.43 92.49
CA GLU A 4 29.50 72.79 91.59
C GLU A 4 28.11 72.56 92.19
N LEU A 5 27.47 73.59 92.73
CA LEU A 5 26.00 73.61 92.80
C LEU A 5 25.51 75.04 92.62
N THR A 6 25.55 75.57 91.39
CA THR A 6 24.66 76.67 90.97
C THR A 6 24.58 76.86 89.45
N ASN A 7 24.52 75.78 88.66
CA ASN A 7 23.87 75.88 87.36
C ASN A 7 22.37 75.70 87.57
N ILE A 8 21.67 76.79 87.84
CA ILE A 8 20.20 76.79 87.87
C ILE A 8 19.74 76.77 86.41
N TYR A 9 19.40 75.58 85.92
CA TYR A 9 18.83 75.45 84.59
C TYR A 9 17.39 75.95 84.55
N THR A 10 17.06 76.72 83.51
CA THR A 10 15.67 76.85 83.08
C THR A 10 15.19 75.52 82.50
N VAL A 11 13.88 75.26 82.56
CA VAL A 11 13.28 74.04 81.98
C VAL A 11 13.70 73.85 80.51
N SER A 12 13.75 74.94 79.75
CA SER A 12 14.18 74.95 78.35
C SER A 12 15.66 74.63 78.16
N SER A 13 16.55 75.17 79.01
CA SER A 13 17.99 74.88 78.92
C SER A 13 18.29 73.44 79.30
N LEU A 14 17.64 72.90 80.33
CA LEU A 14 17.83 71.51 80.76
C LEU A 14 17.35 70.53 79.68
N THR A 15 16.18 70.79 79.09
CA THR A 15 15.61 69.93 78.03
C THR A 15 16.50 69.92 76.79
N ARG A 16 17.09 71.07 76.42
CA ARG A 16 18.02 71.18 75.30
C ARG A 16 19.32 70.41 75.55
N GLU A 17 19.83 70.44 76.77
CA GLU A 17 21.02 69.69 77.16
C GLU A 17 20.76 68.18 77.17
N ILE A 18 19.63 67.73 77.71
CA ILE A 18 19.18 66.32 77.66
C ILE A 18 19.06 65.86 76.21
N ARG A 19 18.46 66.68 75.34
CA ARG A 19 18.38 66.41 73.90
C ARG A 19 19.77 66.22 73.30
N GLY A 20 20.69 67.13 73.56
CA GLY A 20 22.06 67.07 73.06
C GLY A 20 22.79 65.80 73.52
N HIS A 21 22.64 65.42 74.80
CA HIS A 21 23.22 64.19 75.31
C HIS A 21 22.62 62.94 74.64
N LEU A 22 21.30 62.86 74.50
CA LEU A 22 20.64 61.71 73.88
C LEU A 22 20.97 61.58 72.39
N GLU A 23 20.97 62.69 71.64
CA GLU A 23 21.32 62.69 70.21
C GLU A 23 22.79 62.32 69.98
N THR A 24 23.69 62.69 70.90
CA THR A 24 25.13 62.36 70.81
C THR A 24 25.42 60.91 71.21
N HIS A 25 24.78 60.39 72.25
CA HIS A 25 25.02 59.03 72.75
C HIS A 25 24.28 57.95 71.94
N PHE A 26 23.15 58.30 71.34
CA PHE A 26 22.31 57.39 70.55
C PHE A 26 22.06 57.92 69.13
N PRO A 27 23.11 58.13 68.32
CA PRO A 27 22.98 58.72 66.98
C PRO A 27 22.18 57.83 66.02
N LEU A 28 22.23 56.52 66.20
CA LEU A 28 21.47 55.52 65.44
C LEU A 28 21.20 54.30 66.32
N VAL A 29 19.95 53.88 66.43
CA VAL A 29 19.53 52.73 67.24
C VAL A 29 18.55 51.84 66.50
N TRP A 30 18.55 50.57 66.87
CA TRP A 30 17.55 49.57 66.47
C TRP A 30 16.67 49.24 67.67
N VAL A 31 15.36 49.35 67.50
CA VAL A 31 14.38 49.14 68.57
C VAL A 31 13.31 48.19 68.07
N SER A 32 13.08 47.10 68.81
CA SER A 32 11.98 46.17 68.57
C SER A 32 10.85 46.46 69.55
N GLY A 33 9.61 46.43 69.06
CA GLY A 33 8.44 46.60 69.92
C GLY A 33 7.14 46.33 69.17
N GLU A 34 6.07 46.13 69.93
CA GLU A 34 4.72 46.06 69.38
C GLU A 34 4.21 47.49 69.11
N VAL A 35 3.62 47.71 67.94
CA VAL A 35 2.99 48.98 67.60
C VAL A 35 1.69 49.13 68.38
N SER A 36 1.59 50.24 69.10
CA SER A 36 0.36 50.66 69.78
C SER A 36 0.07 52.13 69.52
N ASN A 37 -1.19 52.53 69.66
CA ASN A 37 -1.65 53.91 69.51
C ASN A 37 -1.27 54.56 68.16
N LEU A 38 -1.34 53.79 67.06
CA LEU A 38 -1.04 54.27 65.72
C LEU A 38 -2.04 55.35 65.27
N ARG A 39 -1.51 56.55 64.98
CA ARG A 39 -2.26 57.70 64.44
C ARG A 39 -1.71 58.12 63.09
N ARG A 40 -2.63 58.41 62.17
CA ARG A 40 -2.34 58.86 60.80
C ARG A 40 -3.07 60.18 60.50
N PRO A 41 -2.54 61.34 60.93
CA PRO A 41 -3.11 62.64 60.61
C PRO A 41 -3.03 62.98 59.12
N VAL A 42 -3.80 63.99 58.68
CA VAL A 42 -3.86 64.45 57.27
C VAL A 42 -2.49 64.92 56.73
N SER A 43 -1.54 65.26 57.61
CA SER A 43 -0.15 65.60 57.24
C SER A 43 0.64 64.44 56.62
N GLY A 44 0.17 63.20 56.75
CA GLY A 44 0.81 62.02 56.18
C GLY A 44 2.03 61.51 56.95
N HIS A 45 2.20 61.91 58.21
CA HIS A 45 3.15 61.30 59.14
C HIS A 45 2.48 60.18 59.95
N TYR A 46 3.24 59.16 60.31
CA TYR A 46 2.77 58.12 61.22
C TYR A 46 3.33 58.41 62.61
N TYR A 47 2.45 58.47 63.59
CA TYR A 47 2.80 58.56 65.00
C TYR A 47 2.34 57.28 65.67
N PHE A 48 3.23 56.59 66.37
CA PHE A 48 2.89 55.37 67.09
C PHE A 48 3.79 55.21 68.32
N THR A 49 3.40 54.32 69.22
CA THR A 49 4.20 53.96 70.39
C THR A 49 4.68 52.54 70.23
N LEU A 50 6.00 52.34 70.30
CA LEU A 50 6.62 51.03 70.45
C LEU A 50 6.56 50.64 71.91
N LYS A 51 5.89 49.52 72.23
CA LYS A 51 5.83 48.98 73.59
C LYS A 51 6.53 47.62 73.67
N ASP A 52 7.14 47.35 74.80
CA ASP A 52 7.56 46.02 75.24
C ASP A 52 6.86 45.66 76.57
N ALA A 53 7.29 44.60 77.26
CA ALA A 53 6.67 44.16 78.51
C ALA A 53 6.85 45.15 79.68
N THR A 54 7.80 46.08 79.59
CA THR A 54 8.26 46.92 80.71
C THR A 54 8.30 48.41 80.40
N ALA A 55 8.41 48.80 79.13
CA ALA A 55 8.67 50.16 78.68
C ALA A 55 7.88 50.50 77.41
N GLN A 56 7.76 51.80 77.16
CA GLN A 56 7.16 52.34 75.95
C GLN A 56 7.98 53.52 75.41
N LEU A 57 8.06 53.63 74.08
CA LEU A 57 8.81 54.65 73.37
C LEU A 57 7.95 55.23 72.25
N ARG A 58 7.80 56.55 72.21
CA ARG A 58 7.10 57.20 71.09
C ARG A 58 7.96 57.17 69.85
N ALA A 59 7.35 56.88 68.70
CA ALA A 59 8.01 56.80 67.42
C ALA A 59 7.25 57.64 66.37
N VAL A 60 8.03 58.30 65.52
CA VAL A 60 7.52 59.14 64.44
C VAL A 60 8.17 58.72 63.13
N LEU A 61 7.34 58.48 62.11
CA LEU A 61 7.79 58.20 60.76
C LEU A 61 7.28 59.30 59.83
N PHE A 62 8.21 60.13 59.36
CA PHE A 62 7.91 61.28 58.51
C PHE A 62 7.49 60.88 57.09
N LYS A 63 6.81 61.82 56.41
CA LYS A 63 6.22 61.59 55.08
C LYS A 63 7.27 61.23 54.03
N GLY A 64 8.41 61.91 54.05
CA GLY A 64 9.51 61.67 53.12
C GLY A 64 10.15 60.27 53.25
N ASN A 65 10.18 59.73 54.46
CA ASN A 65 10.84 58.45 54.74
C ASN A 65 9.96 57.24 54.40
N HIS A 66 8.64 57.31 54.62
CA HIS A 66 7.77 56.14 54.36
C HIS A 66 7.46 55.89 52.87
N LEU A 67 7.69 56.85 51.97
CA LEU A 67 7.53 56.66 50.52
C LEU A 67 8.49 55.59 49.96
N HIS A 68 9.61 55.34 50.65
CA HIS A 68 10.63 54.37 50.27
C HIS A 68 10.53 53.04 51.05
N LEU A 69 9.57 52.91 51.98
CA LEU A 69 9.41 51.71 52.79
C LEU A 69 8.42 50.74 52.14
N ARG A 70 8.82 49.47 52.01
CA ARG A 70 7.97 48.39 51.50
C ARG A 70 6.86 48.00 52.48
N TYR A 71 7.10 48.20 53.77
CA TYR A 71 6.19 47.85 54.85
C TYR A 71 5.66 49.12 55.52
N LYS A 72 4.43 49.08 56.03
CA LYS A 72 3.78 50.18 56.75
C LYS A 72 3.46 49.71 58.17
N PRO A 73 3.58 50.56 59.20
CA PRO A 73 3.24 50.18 60.57
C PRO A 73 1.74 49.92 60.68
N GLU A 74 1.39 48.81 61.32
CA GLU A 74 0.03 48.34 61.62
C GLU A 74 -0.12 48.15 63.13
N GLU A 75 -1.29 48.48 63.67
CA GLU A 75 -1.60 48.36 65.11
C GLU A 75 -1.48 46.88 65.56
N GLY A 76 -0.86 46.65 66.71
CA GLY A 76 -0.70 45.32 67.32
C GLY A 76 0.38 44.43 66.69
N ARG A 77 1.11 44.92 65.68
CA ARG A 77 2.20 44.16 65.05
C ARG A 77 3.54 44.43 65.72
N GLN A 78 4.35 43.38 65.83
CA GLN A 78 5.72 43.51 66.30
C GLN A 78 6.65 43.88 65.14
N ILE A 79 7.35 45.01 65.30
CA ILE A 79 8.21 45.58 64.26
C ILE A 79 9.60 45.86 64.81
N LEU A 80 10.58 45.86 63.91
CA LEU A 80 11.94 46.28 64.15
C LEU A 80 12.15 47.62 63.43
N CYS A 81 12.45 48.65 64.19
CA CYS A 81 12.66 50.00 63.70
C CYS A 81 14.12 50.40 63.82
N ARG A 82 14.69 50.98 62.77
CA ARG A 82 15.96 51.71 62.83
C ARG A 82 15.69 53.20 62.80
N GLY A 83 16.30 53.95 63.70
CA GLY A 83 16.06 55.38 63.81
C GLY A 83 17.03 56.11 64.72
N ARG A 84 16.73 57.38 64.98
CA ARG A 84 17.52 58.27 65.85
C ARG A 84 16.68 58.73 67.03
N ILE A 85 17.27 58.74 68.22
CA ILE A 85 16.57 59.23 69.41
C ILE A 85 16.69 60.76 69.46
N THR A 86 15.58 61.43 69.71
CA THR A 86 15.52 62.89 69.90
C THR A 86 14.53 63.22 71.01
N VAL A 87 14.51 64.49 71.45
CA VAL A 87 13.56 64.98 72.45
C VAL A 87 12.72 66.09 71.84
N TYR A 88 11.41 65.99 71.98
CA TYR A 88 10.50 67.04 71.54
C TYR A 88 10.46 68.17 72.57
N GLU A 89 11.24 69.23 72.32
CA GLU A 89 11.50 70.32 73.27
C GLU A 89 10.25 70.98 73.86
N GLN A 90 9.13 71.05 73.13
CA GLN A 90 7.90 71.68 73.63
C GLN A 90 7.20 70.86 74.72
N ARG A 91 7.44 69.54 74.80
CA ARG A 91 6.81 68.66 75.80
C ARG A 91 7.80 67.90 76.67
N GLY A 92 9.09 67.90 76.31
CA GLY A 92 10.12 67.13 77.00
C GLY A 92 10.04 65.62 76.77
N ASP A 93 9.20 65.15 75.85
CA ASP A 93 9.05 63.73 75.55
C ASP A 93 10.20 63.25 74.65
N TYR A 94 10.88 62.17 75.04
CA TYR A 94 11.84 61.48 74.15
C TYR A 94 11.09 60.64 73.11
N GLN A 95 11.59 60.65 71.88
CA GLN A 95 10.97 59.99 70.73
C GLN A 95 12.01 59.44 69.76
N LEU A 96 11.62 58.40 69.03
CA LEU A 96 12.40 57.78 67.96
C LEU A 96 11.94 58.30 66.61
N ILE A 97 12.83 58.95 65.85
CA ILE A 97 12.59 59.24 64.44
C ILE A 97 12.97 58.00 63.63
N VAL A 98 11.98 57.36 63.01
CA VAL A 98 12.16 56.10 62.28
C VAL A 98 12.59 56.38 60.84
N ASP A 99 13.72 55.78 60.45
CA ASP A 99 14.27 55.85 59.10
C ASP A 99 14.01 54.56 58.31
N TYR A 100 13.95 53.41 59.00
CA TYR A 100 13.69 52.09 58.39
C TYR A 100 12.80 51.24 59.30
N LEU A 101 11.90 50.45 58.71
CA LEU A 101 11.09 49.49 59.44
C LEU A 101 10.95 48.17 58.68
N GLU A 102 10.99 47.07 59.43
CA GLU A 102 10.68 45.72 58.99
C GLU A 102 9.88 44.95 60.06
N PRO A 103 9.02 44.00 59.68
CA PRO A 103 8.32 43.15 60.65
C PRO A 103 9.28 42.16 61.32
N VAL A 104 9.14 41.97 62.63
CA VAL A 104 9.93 40.99 63.39
C VAL A 104 9.32 39.61 63.16
N GLY A 105 10.05 38.71 62.48
CA GLY A 105 9.64 37.31 62.28
C GLY A 105 10.08 36.67 60.96
N LEU A 106 10.30 37.47 59.92
CA LEU A 106 10.68 36.95 58.59
C LEU A 106 12.09 36.33 58.54
N GLY A 107 13.04 36.88 59.29
CA GLY A 107 14.42 36.39 59.29
C GLY A 107 14.59 35.00 59.90
N VAL A 108 13.88 34.70 60.99
CA VAL A 108 13.97 33.39 61.68
C VAL A 108 13.28 32.30 60.86
N LEU A 109 12.10 32.57 60.33
CA LEU A 109 11.37 31.62 59.47
C LEU A 109 12.12 31.37 58.15
N ALA A 110 12.70 32.40 57.52
CA ALA A 110 13.52 32.23 56.32
C ALA A 110 14.78 31.39 56.58
N GLN A 111 15.47 31.62 57.70
CA GLN A 111 16.63 30.80 58.10
C GLN A 111 16.24 29.35 58.37
N ALA A 112 15.13 29.12 59.09
CA ALA A 112 14.63 27.78 59.37
C ALA A 112 14.22 27.05 58.08
N PHE A 113 13.61 27.76 57.13
CA PHE A 113 13.26 27.21 55.81
C PHE A 113 14.49 26.79 55.02
N GLU A 114 15.50 27.67 54.86
CA GLU A 114 16.72 27.34 54.11
C GLU A 114 17.54 26.23 54.79
N ALA A 115 17.61 26.22 56.13
CA ALA A 115 18.26 25.15 56.87
C ALA A 115 17.57 23.79 56.64
N LEU A 116 16.23 23.75 56.70
CA LEU A 116 15.47 22.53 56.47
C LEU A 116 15.56 22.07 55.02
N LYS A 117 15.42 22.99 54.06
CA LYS A 117 15.57 22.71 52.63
C LYS A 117 16.91 22.09 52.31
N THR A 118 17.99 22.67 52.84
CA THR A 118 19.36 22.15 52.63
C THR A 118 19.50 20.73 53.20
N ARG A 119 18.97 20.48 54.40
CA ARG A 119 19.02 19.15 55.04
C ARG A 119 18.24 18.11 54.25
N LEU A 120 16.99 18.39 53.88
CA LEU A 120 16.15 17.43 53.14
C LEU A 120 16.65 17.21 51.70
N ALA A 121 17.25 18.24 51.08
CA ALA A 121 17.94 18.08 49.80
C ALA A 121 19.14 17.14 49.91
N ALA A 122 19.95 17.27 50.96
CA ALA A 122 21.09 16.38 51.20
C ALA A 122 20.67 14.93 51.47
N GLU A 123 19.47 14.72 52.03
CA GLU A 123 18.86 13.40 52.19
C GLU A 123 18.25 12.84 50.88
N GLY A 124 18.19 13.62 49.79
CA GLY A 124 17.69 13.19 48.48
C GLY A 124 16.17 13.27 48.30
N LEU A 125 15.42 13.85 49.25
CA LEU A 125 13.94 13.86 49.18
C LEU A 125 13.38 14.66 48.00
N PHE A 126 14.19 15.50 47.36
CA PHE A 126 13.77 16.33 46.22
C PHE A 126 14.13 15.69 44.86
N ASP A 127 14.83 14.56 44.86
CA ASP A 127 15.36 13.95 43.65
C ASP A 127 14.24 13.48 42.72
N ALA A 128 14.37 13.82 41.44
CA ALA A 128 13.40 13.45 40.41
C ALA A 128 13.23 11.92 40.26
N ALA A 129 14.22 11.13 40.69
CA ALA A 129 14.17 9.67 40.67
C ALA A 129 13.10 9.08 41.62
N HIS A 130 12.74 9.80 42.68
CA HIS A 130 11.74 9.36 43.65
C HIS A 130 10.32 9.85 43.32
N LYS A 131 10.19 10.76 42.35
CA LYS A 131 8.91 11.34 41.95
C LYS A 131 8.09 10.37 41.11
N LYS A 132 6.84 10.15 41.52
CA LYS A 132 5.86 9.30 40.86
C LYS A 132 5.25 10.00 39.65
N ARG A 133 4.94 9.24 38.61
CA ARG A 133 4.24 9.78 37.43
C ARG A 133 2.75 9.90 37.70
N LEU A 134 2.15 10.99 37.24
CA LEU A 134 0.70 11.15 37.27
C LEU A 134 0.02 10.14 36.32
N PRO A 135 -1.11 9.55 36.73
CA PRO A 135 -1.94 8.77 35.82
C PRO A 135 -2.48 9.68 34.71
N PHE A 136 -2.60 9.13 33.49
CA PHE A 136 -3.10 9.90 32.35
C PHE A 136 -4.52 10.43 32.54
N LEU A 137 -5.38 9.62 33.17
CA LEU A 137 -6.76 10.00 33.48
C LEU A 137 -7.15 9.35 34.82
N PRO A 138 -7.04 10.06 35.95
CA PRO A 138 -7.36 9.50 37.26
C PRO A 138 -8.86 9.22 37.38
N ARG A 139 -9.23 8.08 37.95
CA ARG A 139 -10.62 7.73 38.26
C ARG A 139 -11.20 8.61 39.35
N ARG A 140 -10.38 8.88 40.38
CA ARG A 140 -10.74 9.73 41.51
C ARG A 140 -9.54 10.53 41.99
N ILE A 141 -9.78 11.81 42.24
CA ILE A 141 -8.78 12.74 42.78
C ILE A 141 -9.18 13.06 44.22
N ALA A 142 -8.24 13.00 45.16
CA ALA A 142 -8.44 13.51 46.50
C ALA A 142 -7.96 14.96 46.59
N LEU A 143 -8.83 15.88 46.97
CA LEU A 143 -8.50 17.28 47.18
C LEU A 143 -8.39 17.55 48.68
N LEU A 144 -7.18 17.82 49.15
CA LEU A 144 -6.88 18.22 50.53
C LEU A 144 -6.89 19.74 50.62
N THR A 145 -7.94 20.31 51.19
CA THR A 145 -8.05 21.77 51.35
C THR A 145 -9.12 22.13 52.39
N SER A 146 -9.27 23.43 52.69
CA SER A 146 -10.33 23.91 53.58
C SER A 146 -11.70 23.85 52.89
N PRO A 147 -12.74 23.29 53.55
CA PRO A 147 -14.05 23.07 52.94
C PRO A 147 -14.81 24.37 52.59
N THR A 148 -14.46 25.50 53.20
CA THR A 148 -15.16 26.79 53.00
C THR A 148 -14.46 27.72 51.99
N GLY A 149 -13.26 27.35 51.52
CA GLY A 149 -12.42 28.19 50.67
C GLY A 149 -12.95 28.38 49.24
N ALA A 150 -12.52 29.47 48.59
CA ALA A 150 -12.74 29.67 47.15
C ALA A 150 -12.04 28.58 46.31
N VAL A 151 -10.90 28.08 46.80
CA VAL A 151 -10.08 27.04 46.16
C VAL A 151 -10.88 25.78 45.80
N VAL A 152 -11.73 25.27 46.71
CA VAL A 152 -12.57 24.08 46.42
C VAL A 152 -13.51 24.36 45.26
N ARG A 153 -14.19 25.51 45.29
CA ARG A 153 -15.19 25.88 44.29
C ARG A 153 -14.55 26.08 42.91
N ASP A 154 -13.42 26.77 42.86
CA ASP A 154 -12.69 27.02 41.62
C ASP A 154 -12.11 25.73 41.05
N PHE A 155 -11.53 24.86 41.90
CA PHE A 155 -11.01 23.56 41.48
C PHE A 155 -12.13 22.67 40.91
N LEU A 156 -13.26 22.56 41.60
CA LEU A 156 -14.39 21.74 41.14
C LEU A 156 -15.00 22.29 39.84
N ARG A 157 -15.13 23.62 39.70
CA ARG A 157 -15.64 24.25 38.49
C ARG A 157 -14.73 23.97 37.29
N LEU A 158 -13.43 24.22 37.42
CA LEU A 158 -12.47 23.99 36.33
C LEU A 158 -12.37 22.52 35.95
N LEU A 159 -12.41 21.63 36.94
CA LEU A 159 -12.42 20.19 36.69
C LEU A 159 -13.69 19.78 35.95
N ASN A 160 -14.85 20.30 36.35
CA ASN A 160 -16.12 20.01 35.66
C ASN A 160 -16.15 20.56 34.23
N ASP A 161 -15.61 21.76 34.01
CA ASP A 161 -15.53 22.37 32.67
C ASP A 161 -14.58 21.57 31.75
N ARG A 162 -13.46 21.07 32.28
CA ARG A 162 -12.43 20.34 31.53
C ARG A 162 -12.75 18.86 31.34
N PHE A 163 -13.28 18.19 32.37
CA PHE A 163 -13.63 16.77 32.35
C PHE A 163 -14.74 16.41 33.39
N PRO A 164 -16.03 16.49 33.02
CA PRO A 164 -17.18 16.37 33.95
C PRO A 164 -17.32 15.03 34.71
N HIS A 165 -16.65 13.97 34.27
CA HIS A 165 -16.88 12.61 34.76
C HIS A 165 -15.83 12.12 35.77
N ILE A 166 -14.91 12.99 36.20
CA ILE A 166 -13.91 12.64 37.21
C ILE A 166 -14.48 12.89 38.61
N HIS A 167 -14.38 11.89 39.47
CA HIS A 167 -14.84 11.99 40.84
C HIS A 167 -13.80 12.71 41.71
N VAL A 168 -14.24 13.65 42.54
CA VAL A 168 -13.38 14.34 43.51
C VAL A 168 -13.79 13.95 44.92
N LEU A 169 -12.85 13.44 45.70
CA LEU A 169 -12.99 13.27 47.15
C LEU A 169 -12.43 14.53 47.82
N VAL A 170 -13.29 15.42 48.30
CA VAL A 170 -12.84 16.55 49.12
C VAL A 170 -12.65 16.06 50.54
N TYR A 171 -11.39 16.02 50.99
CA TYR A 171 -11.05 15.68 52.38
C TYR A 171 -10.72 16.99 53.10
N PRO A 172 -11.58 17.43 54.05
CA PRO A 172 -11.42 18.72 54.70
C PRO A 172 -10.19 18.71 55.62
N VAL A 173 -9.25 19.64 55.39
CA VAL A 173 -8.11 19.88 56.27
C VAL A 173 -7.95 21.37 56.53
N LYS A 174 -7.51 21.72 57.73
CA LYS A 174 -6.98 23.06 58.01
C LYS A 174 -5.72 23.25 57.18
N VAL A 175 -5.73 24.31 56.39
CA VAL A 175 -4.61 24.68 55.52
C VAL A 175 -3.71 25.73 56.16
N GLN A 176 -4.10 26.29 57.32
CA GLN A 176 -3.43 27.38 58.03
C GLN A 176 -3.51 27.21 59.56
N GLY A 177 -2.57 27.80 60.30
CA GLY A 177 -2.49 27.72 61.75
C GLY A 177 -1.71 26.50 62.27
N ALA A 178 -1.48 26.44 63.58
CA ALA A 178 -0.58 25.47 64.22
C ALA A 178 -1.03 24.00 64.08
N GLU A 179 -2.34 23.75 63.95
CA GLU A 179 -2.90 22.40 63.82
C GLU A 179 -2.85 21.87 62.37
N ALA A 180 -2.66 22.75 61.38
CA ALA A 180 -2.76 22.41 59.96
C ALA A 180 -1.79 21.30 59.53
N ALA A 181 -0.53 21.38 59.93
CA ALA A 181 0.46 20.38 59.53
C ALA A 181 0.16 18.99 60.13
N GLY A 182 -0.49 18.92 61.30
CA GLY A 182 -0.95 17.66 61.88
C GLY A 182 -2.09 17.04 61.05
N GLU A 183 -3.10 17.84 60.72
CA GLU A 183 -4.23 17.42 59.90
C GLU A 183 -3.81 17.02 58.47
N ILE A 184 -2.87 17.75 57.86
CA ILE A 184 -2.32 17.41 56.54
C ILE A 184 -1.61 16.05 56.57
N VAL A 185 -0.79 15.79 57.61
CA VAL A 185 -0.12 14.49 57.77
C VAL A 185 -1.13 13.36 57.96
N GLN A 186 -2.19 13.58 58.75
CA GLN A 186 -3.25 12.60 58.93
C GLN A 186 -3.97 12.31 57.61
N ALA A 187 -4.38 13.35 56.89
CA ALA A 187 -5.06 13.20 55.60
C ALA A 187 -4.21 12.46 54.56
N LEU A 188 -2.90 12.76 54.47
CA LEU A 188 -1.98 12.06 53.56
C LEU A 188 -1.80 10.58 53.89
N ARG A 189 -2.04 10.17 55.14
CA ARG A 189 -1.99 8.76 55.56
C ARG A 189 -3.32 8.04 55.35
N GLU A 190 -4.44 8.72 55.54
CA GLU A 190 -5.77 8.12 55.43
C GLU A 190 -6.30 8.05 54.00
N VAL A 191 -6.07 9.10 53.19
CA VAL A 191 -6.59 9.21 51.82
C VAL A 191 -6.22 8.03 50.92
N PRO A 192 -4.99 7.48 50.97
CA PRO A 192 -4.64 6.28 50.20
C PRO A 192 -5.51 5.04 50.50
N GLY A 193 -6.16 4.98 51.66
CA GLY A 193 -7.08 3.90 52.03
C GLY A 193 -8.44 3.98 51.35
N TYR A 194 -8.79 5.11 50.73
CA TYR A 194 -10.09 5.27 50.07
C TYR A 194 -10.09 4.61 48.68
N PRO A 195 -11.12 3.79 48.36
CA PRO A 195 -11.16 3.07 47.10
C PRO A 195 -11.24 4.01 45.90
N GLY A 196 -10.36 3.75 44.93
CA GLY A 196 -10.34 4.40 43.62
C GLY A 196 -9.59 5.74 43.56
N VAL A 197 -9.02 6.23 44.67
CA VAL A 197 -8.16 7.44 44.67
C VAL A 197 -6.81 7.10 44.04
N GLU A 198 -6.43 7.85 43.00
CA GLU A 198 -5.18 7.63 42.27
C GLU A 198 -4.23 8.83 42.32
N VAL A 199 -4.73 10.02 42.70
CA VAL A 199 -3.93 11.25 42.84
C VAL A 199 -4.42 12.05 44.04
N ILE A 200 -3.50 12.65 44.77
CA ILE A 200 -3.79 13.60 45.85
C ILE A 200 -3.37 15.00 45.40
N VAL A 201 -4.24 15.99 45.55
CA VAL A 201 -3.94 17.40 45.32
C VAL A 201 -4.02 18.13 46.66
N LEU A 202 -2.88 18.65 47.11
CA LEU A 202 -2.80 19.50 48.29
C LEU A 202 -2.91 20.96 47.83
N ALA A 203 -4.05 21.60 48.12
CA ALA A 203 -4.37 22.90 47.54
C ALA A 203 -4.60 23.97 48.60
N ARG A 204 -3.97 25.13 48.38
CA ARG A 204 -4.24 26.35 49.14
C ARG A 204 -4.10 27.58 48.24
N GLY A 205 -4.93 28.60 48.47
CA GLY A 205 -4.75 29.91 47.85
C GLY A 205 -3.53 30.65 48.39
N GLY A 206 -3.35 31.89 47.94
CA GLY A 206 -2.30 32.78 48.47
C GLY A 206 -2.45 33.07 49.97
N GLY A 207 -1.35 33.50 50.60
CA GLY A 207 -1.30 33.83 52.02
C GLY A 207 0.05 34.44 52.40
N SER A 208 0.18 34.88 53.64
CA SER A 208 1.47 35.31 54.18
C SER A 208 2.46 34.13 54.29
N LEU A 209 3.75 34.39 54.51
CA LEU A 209 4.72 33.31 54.79
C LEU A 209 4.37 32.51 56.05
N GLU A 210 3.82 33.17 57.06
CA GLU A 210 3.35 32.56 58.32
C GLU A 210 2.18 31.60 58.05
N ASP A 211 1.28 32.02 57.17
CA ASP A 211 0.17 31.21 56.71
C ASP A 211 0.66 29.93 56.04
N LEU A 212 1.64 30.01 55.14
CA LEU A 212 2.16 28.86 54.40
C LEU A 212 3.10 27.96 55.21
N TRP A 213 3.46 28.36 56.43
CA TRP A 213 4.41 27.63 57.26
C TRP A 213 4.07 26.16 57.54
N PRO A 214 2.80 25.74 57.72
CA PRO A 214 2.47 24.33 57.91
C PRO A 214 2.98 23.41 56.80
N PHE A 215 3.13 23.92 55.57
CA PHE A 215 3.66 23.17 54.42
C PHE A 215 5.20 23.10 54.40
N ASN A 216 5.86 23.88 55.24
CA ASN A 216 7.31 23.86 55.45
C ASN A 216 7.73 22.92 56.59
N GLU A 217 6.79 22.28 57.29
CA GLU A 217 7.14 21.37 58.38
C GLU A 217 7.70 20.04 57.87
N GLU A 218 8.78 19.58 58.50
CA GLU A 218 9.46 18.34 58.13
C GLU A 218 8.52 17.11 58.13
N ARG A 219 7.58 17.04 59.07
CA ARG A 219 6.61 15.94 59.14
C ARG A 219 5.73 15.85 57.89
N VAL A 220 5.36 17.00 57.30
CA VAL A 220 4.57 17.05 56.06
C VAL A 220 5.44 16.58 54.91
N ALA A 221 6.66 17.12 54.79
CA ALA A 221 7.64 16.73 53.78
C ALA A 221 7.86 15.20 53.75
N ARG A 222 8.20 14.60 54.90
CA ARG A 222 8.44 13.14 54.98
C ARG A 222 7.18 12.33 54.67
N THR A 223 6.00 12.81 55.05
CA THR A 223 4.74 12.11 54.77
C THR A 223 4.39 12.15 53.28
N ILE A 224 4.64 13.28 52.59
CA ILE A 224 4.49 13.38 51.13
C ILE A 224 5.43 12.38 50.43
N TYR A 225 6.71 12.37 50.84
CA TYR A 225 7.72 11.47 50.27
C TYR A 225 7.33 10.00 50.38
N HIS A 226 6.82 9.57 51.54
CA HIS A 226 6.38 8.19 51.79
C HIS A 226 4.95 7.89 51.34
N CYS A 227 4.23 8.86 50.77
CA CYS A 227 2.87 8.62 50.30
C CYS A 227 2.88 7.61 49.15
N PRO A 228 2.04 6.56 49.14
CA PRO A 228 2.01 5.58 48.05
C PRO A 228 1.39 6.15 46.76
N LEU A 229 0.55 7.19 46.87
CA LEU A 229 -0.07 7.86 45.73
C LEU A 229 0.77 9.07 45.28
N PRO A 230 0.68 9.47 44.00
CA PRO A 230 1.29 10.72 43.54
C PRO A 230 0.60 11.93 44.19
N VAL A 231 1.40 12.84 44.72
CA VAL A 231 0.97 14.07 45.39
C VAL A 231 1.30 15.27 44.51
N VAL A 232 0.30 16.08 44.22
CA VAL A 232 0.41 17.36 43.54
C VAL A 232 0.31 18.49 44.55
N SER A 233 1.34 19.30 44.64
CA SER A 233 1.31 20.52 45.44
C SER A 233 0.73 21.67 44.61
N ALA A 234 -0.29 22.34 45.13
CA ALA A 234 -0.95 23.48 44.53
C ALA A 234 -1.09 24.60 45.57
N ILE A 235 0.04 25.00 46.16
CA ILE A 235 0.13 25.90 47.30
C ILE A 235 0.71 27.25 46.82
N GLY A 236 -0.01 28.35 47.08
CA GLY A 236 0.51 29.70 46.83
C GLY A 236 0.48 30.17 45.37
N HIS A 237 1.39 31.08 45.02
CA HIS A 237 1.63 31.58 43.65
C HIS A 237 3.07 31.26 43.20
N GLU A 238 3.47 31.69 42.00
CA GLU A 238 4.77 31.32 41.39
C GLU A 238 6.01 31.61 42.25
N VAL A 239 5.95 32.60 43.15
CA VAL A 239 7.04 33.08 44.01
C VAL A 239 7.08 32.43 45.40
N ASP A 240 5.99 31.80 45.85
CA ASP A 240 5.82 31.31 47.22
C ASP A 240 6.16 29.81 47.33
N TYR A 241 7.44 29.46 47.24
CA TYR A 241 7.87 28.06 47.33
C TYR A 241 7.84 27.54 48.76
N THR A 242 7.25 26.35 48.93
CA THR A 242 7.24 25.61 50.20
C THR A 242 8.06 24.32 50.11
N ILE A 243 8.44 23.74 51.24
CA ILE A 243 9.11 22.42 51.27
C ILE A 243 8.21 21.34 50.65
N ALA A 244 6.90 21.40 50.89
CA ALA A 244 5.93 20.51 50.26
C ALA A 244 6.00 20.56 48.72
N ASP A 245 6.22 21.74 48.11
CA ASP A 245 6.38 21.87 46.66
C ASP A 245 7.62 21.13 46.12
N PHE A 246 8.71 21.12 46.88
CA PHE A 246 9.94 20.46 46.47
C PHE A 246 9.82 18.93 46.56
N VAL A 247 9.17 18.42 47.62
CA VAL A 247 8.99 16.98 47.85
C VAL A 247 7.86 16.39 47.02
N ALA A 248 6.83 17.18 46.69
CA ALA A 248 5.73 16.71 45.85
C ALA A 248 6.21 16.15 44.52
N ASP A 249 5.47 15.16 44.01
CA ASP A 249 5.76 14.52 42.73
C ASP A 249 5.61 15.52 41.58
N VAL A 250 4.61 16.40 41.68
CA VAL A 250 4.38 17.50 40.74
C VAL A 250 4.01 18.78 41.50
N ARG A 251 4.61 19.90 41.11
CA ARG A 251 4.22 21.24 41.56
C ARG A 251 3.32 21.89 40.53
N ALA A 252 2.20 22.43 41.00
CA ALA A 252 1.34 23.35 40.28
C ALA A 252 1.42 24.74 40.93
N PRO A 253 1.63 25.82 40.14
CA PRO A 253 1.74 27.17 40.69
C PRO A 253 0.41 27.73 41.21
N THR A 254 -0.72 27.12 40.86
CA THR A 254 -2.06 27.48 41.32
C THR A 254 -2.96 26.24 41.38
N PRO A 255 -4.06 26.27 42.16
CA PRO A 255 -5.08 25.22 42.13
C PRO A 255 -5.64 24.96 40.72
N SER A 256 -5.79 26.01 39.91
CA SER A 256 -6.24 25.90 38.51
C SER A 256 -5.23 25.12 37.66
N ALA A 257 -3.95 25.45 37.75
CA ALA A 257 -2.89 24.73 37.05
C ALA A 257 -2.79 23.26 37.50
N ALA A 258 -3.14 22.96 38.76
CA ALA A 258 -3.18 21.59 39.24
C ALA A 258 -4.23 20.76 38.51
N VAL A 259 -5.42 21.33 38.24
CA VAL A 259 -6.44 20.67 37.39
C VAL A 259 -5.87 20.38 36.01
N GLU A 260 -5.14 21.33 35.42
CA GLU A 260 -4.61 21.17 34.07
C GLU A 260 -3.56 20.06 33.95
N LEU A 261 -2.73 19.91 34.99
CA LEU A 261 -1.68 18.90 35.06
C LEU A 261 -2.24 17.50 35.40
N VAL A 262 -3.26 17.44 36.25
CA VAL A 262 -3.83 16.16 36.72
C VAL A 262 -4.84 15.60 35.72
N VAL A 263 -5.55 16.47 34.99
CA VAL A 263 -6.68 16.08 34.13
C VAL A 263 -6.45 16.56 32.69
N PRO A 264 -6.46 15.66 31.70
CA PRO A 264 -6.37 16.05 30.29
C PRO A 264 -7.65 16.76 29.83
N ASP A 265 -7.56 17.52 28.74
CA ASP A 265 -8.74 18.17 28.15
C ASP A 265 -9.61 17.15 27.41
N ARG A 266 -10.89 17.04 27.78
CA ARG A 266 -11.85 16.12 27.14
C ARG A 266 -12.01 16.41 25.65
N GLY A 267 -12.09 17.69 25.28
CA GLY A 267 -12.27 18.11 23.89
C GLY A 267 -11.06 17.80 23.01
N GLU A 268 -9.84 17.84 23.56
CA GLU A 268 -8.63 17.38 22.89
C GLU A 268 -8.64 15.87 22.68
N ILE A 269 -8.97 15.08 23.71
CA ILE A 269 -9.08 13.63 23.58
C ILE A 269 -10.11 13.24 22.53
N GLN A 270 -11.29 13.87 22.54
CA GLN A 270 -12.33 13.63 21.56
C GLN A 270 -11.85 13.96 20.13
N ARG A 271 -11.25 15.14 19.92
CA ARG A 271 -10.70 15.53 18.61
C ARG A 271 -9.61 14.55 18.14
N ARG A 272 -8.76 14.06 19.05
CA ARG A 272 -7.73 13.07 18.73
C ARG A 272 -8.34 11.74 18.31
N LEU A 273 -9.39 11.28 19.00
CA LEU A 273 -10.11 10.07 18.66
C LEU A 273 -10.78 10.18 17.28
N GLU A 274 -11.48 11.29 17.02
CA GLU A 274 -12.14 11.56 15.72
C GLU A 274 -11.13 11.60 14.56
N ARG A 275 -9.99 12.28 14.75
CA ARG A 275 -8.89 12.32 13.77
C ARG A 275 -8.32 10.93 13.50
N THR A 276 -8.10 10.15 14.56
CA THR A 276 -7.56 8.79 14.45
C THR A 276 -8.55 7.87 13.74
N ALA A 277 -9.83 7.92 14.09
CA ALA A 277 -10.90 7.16 13.45
C ALA A 277 -11.04 7.51 11.95
N THR A 278 -11.02 8.80 11.62
CA THR A 278 -11.08 9.28 10.23
C THR A 278 -9.88 8.80 9.41
N THR A 279 -8.69 8.84 10.01
CA THR A 279 -7.45 8.37 9.37
C THR A 279 -7.51 6.86 9.15
N LEU A 280 -7.91 6.10 10.17
CA LEU A 280 -8.08 4.65 10.10
C LEU A 280 -9.04 4.25 8.99
N TYR A 281 -10.23 4.87 8.94
CA TYR A 281 -11.23 4.63 7.90
C TYR A 281 -10.66 4.90 6.50
N ARG A 282 -9.93 6.01 6.32
CA ARG A 282 -9.32 6.37 5.03
C ARG A 282 -8.27 5.35 4.59
N VAL A 283 -7.40 4.91 5.51
CA VAL A 283 -6.36 3.91 5.22
C VAL A 283 -6.99 2.57 4.88
N TRP A 284 -7.97 2.11 5.66
CA TRP A 284 -8.69 0.87 5.40
C TRP A 284 -9.40 0.87 4.05
N ARG A 285 -10.09 1.96 3.71
CA ARG A 285 -10.75 2.09 2.42
C ARG A 285 -9.77 2.01 1.26
N ARG A 286 -8.62 2.70 1.37
CA ARG A 286 -7.55 2.62 0.36
C ARG A 286 -7.00 1.20 0.21
N HIS A 287 -6.83 0.47 1.32
CA HIS A 287 -6.36 -0.91 1.29
C HIS A 287 -7.37 -1.83 0.60
N LEU A 288 -8.66 -1.74 0.97
CA LEU A 288 -9.73 -2.50 0.31
C LEU A 288 -9.82 -2.20 -1.20
N ASP A 289 -9.70 -0.93 -1.59
CA ASP A 289 -9.71 -0.54 -3.00
C ASP A 289 -8.47 -1.08 -3.75
N ALA A 290 -7.31 -1.13 -3.09
CA ALA A 290 -6.10 -1.74 -3.65
C ALA A 290 -6.27 -3.25 -3.85
N GLU A 291 -6.75 -3.97 -2.84
CA GLU A 291 -7.01 -5.41 -2.93
C GLU A 291 -8.07 -5.74 -3.98
N ARG A 292 -9.14 -4.94 -4.06
CA ARG A 292 -10.16 -5.09 -5.10
C ARG A 292 -9.58 -4.90 -6.50
N ARG A 293 -8.73 -3.89 -6.70
CA ARG A 293 -8.03 -3.68 -7.98
C ARG A 293 -7.07 -4.83 -8.28
N HIS A 294 -6.36 -5.33 -7.29
CA HIS A 294 -5.47 -6.48 -7.44
C HIS A 294 -6.27 -7.71 -7.89
N LEU A 295 -7.36 -8.04 -7.21
CA LEU A 295 -8.25 -9.15 -7.57
C LEU A 295 -8.82 -9.00 -8.98
N ILE A 296 -9.30 -7.82 -9.36
CA ILE A 296 -9.77 -7.56 -10.73
C ILE A 296 -8.63 -7.74 -11.75
N SER A 297 -7.42 -7.28 -11.43
CA SER A 297 -6.27 -7.42 -12.32
C SER A 297 -5.87 -8.88 -12.53
N VAL A 298 -5.88 -9.69 -11.48
CA VAL A 298 -5.62 -11.13 -11.53
C VAL A 298 -6.75 -11.84 -12.27
N ALA A 299 -8.01 -11.48 -11.99
CA ALA A 299 -9.17 -12.03 -12.68
C ALA A 299 -9.15 -11.73 -14.19
N ARG A 300 -8.66 -10.56 -14.61
CA ARG A 300 -8.48 -10.23 -16.03
C ARG A 300 -7.31 -10.96 -16.69
N ARG A 301 -6.33 -11.43 -15.92
CA ARG A 301 -5.21 -12.25 -16.42
C ARG A 301 -5.60 -13.71 -16.60
N LEU A 302 -6.71 -14.15 -16.02
CA LEU A 302 -7.30 -15.43 -16.39
C LEU A 302 -7.72 -15.31 -17.86
N PRO A 303 -7.08 -16.07 -18.77
CA PRO A 303 -7.48 -16.06 -20.17
C PRO A 303 -8.97 -16.43 -20.22
N ASP A 304 -9.73 -15.76 -21.07
CA ASP A 304 -11.14 -16.04 -21.27
C ASP A 304 -11.29 -17.50 -21.72
N LEU A 305 -11.50 -18.39 -20.73
CA LEU A 305 -11.58 -19.83 -20.91
C LEU A 305 -12.71 -20.16 -21.89
N SER A 306 -13.75 -19.34 -21.91
CA SER A 306 -14.87 -19.46 -22.85
C SER A 306 -14.39 -19.24 -24.29
N ARG A 307 -13.65 -18.15 -24.57
CA ARG A 307 -13.06 -17.92 -25.90
C ARG A 307 -12.08 -19.03 -26.29
N ARG A 308 -11.22 -19.46 -25.37
CA ARG A 308 -10.25 -20.54 -25.66
C ARG A 308 -10.94 -21.87 -25.96
N LEU A 309 -12.05 -22.18 -25.28
CA LEU A 309 -12.88 -23.36 -25.57
C LEU A 309 -13.59 -23.26 -26.92
N VAL A 310 -14.09 -22.07 -27.28
CA VAL A 310 -14.68 -21.83 -28.61
C VAL A 310 -13.65 -22.01 -29.72
N ASP A 311 -12.44 -21.46 -29.57
CA ASP A 311 -11.35 -21.62 -30.55
C ASP A 311 -10.93 -23.09 -30.69
N LEU A 312 -10.85 -23.83 -29.57
CA LEU A 312 -10.53 -25.27 -29.59
C LEU A 312 -11.64 -26.07 -30.28
N ARG A 313 -12.91 -25.73 -30.05
CA ARG A 313 -14.06 -26.36 -30.71
C ARG A 313 -14.05 -26.10 -32.21
N LEU A 314 -13.82 -24.86 -32.65
CA LEU A 314 -13.73 -24.52 -34.06
C LEU A 314 -12.60 -25.28 -34.76
N ARG A 315 -11.42 -25.36 -34.12
CA ARG A 315 -10.29 -26.16 -34.64
C ARG A 315 -10.63 -27.65 -34.74
N LEU A 316 -11.38 -28.19 -33.78
CA LEU A 316 -11.83 -29.58 -33.83
C LEU A 316 -12.75 -29.82 -35.04
N ASP A 317 -13.72 -28.92 -35.24
CA ASP A 317 -14.69 -29.00 -36.34
C ASP A 317 -13.99 -28.91 -37.70
N GLU A 318 -13.08 -27.95 -37.89
CA GLU A 318 -12.28 -27.84 -39.12
C GLU A 318 -11.48 -29.11 -39.44
N ARG A 319 -10.89 -29.73 -38.41
CA ARG A 319 -10.10 -30.96 -38.54
C ARG A 319 -10.99 -32.16 -38.85
N ALA A 320 -12.16 -32.25 -38.23
CA ALA A 320 -13.14 -33.29 -38.50
C ALA A 320 -13.68 -33.21 -39.95
N GLU A 321 -13.97 -32.01 -40.44
CA GLU A 321 -14.35 -31.81 -41.84
C GLU A 321 -13.22 -32.14 -42.81
N ALA A 322 -12.00 -31.71 -42.52
CA ALA A 322 -10.84 -32.00 -43.35
C ALA A 322 -10.59 -33.51 -43.45
N LEU A 323 -10.74 -34.24 -42.35
CA LEU A 323 -10.65 -35.70 -42.31
C LEU A 323 -11.74 -36.34 -43.19
N THR A 324 -12.99 -35.91 -43.03
CA THR A 324 -14.13 -36.40 -43.82
C THR A 324 -13.90 -36.17 -45.33
N ARG A 325 -13.45 -34.97 -45.73
CA ARG A 325 -13.12 -34.65 -47.12
C ARG A 325 -11.99 -35.51 -47.67
N ARG A 326 -10.94 -35.75 -46.87
CA ARG A 326 -9.81 -36.62 -47.27
C ARG A 326 -10.25 -38.07 -47.45
N PHE A 327 -11.08 -38.60 -46.55
CA PHE A 327 -11.62 -39.95 -46.69
C PHE A 327 -12.53 -40.09 -47.91
N ALA A 328 -13.37 -39.10 -48.20
CA ALA A 328 -14.21 -39.11 -49.40
C ALA A 328 -13.37 -39.13 -50.69
N ARG A 329 -12.33 -38.29 -50.77
CA ARG A 329 -11.38 -38.28 -51.89
C ARG A 329 -10.65 -39.61 -52.02
N TYR A 330 -10.10 -40.14 -50.93
CA TYR A 330 -9.43 -41.44 -50.93
C TYR A 330 -10.35 -42.56 -51.47
N ARG A 331 -11.61 -42.62 -51.02
CA ARG A 331 -12.58 -43.59 -51.53
C ARG A 331 -12.88 -43.42 -53.01
N SER A 332 -12.99 -42.17 -53.48
CA SER A 332 -13.21 -41.87 -54.90
C SER A 332 -12.03 -42.33 -55.76
N ASP A 333 -10.80 -42.02 -55.34
CA ASP A 333 -9.58 -42.40 -56.06
C ASP A 333 -9.44 -43.93 -56.14
N GLN A 334 -9.71 -44.65 -55.03
CA GLN A 334 -9.69 -46.13 -55.07
C GLN A 334 -10.77 -46.70 -56.00
N LYS A 335 -11.97 -46.12 -56.03
CA LYS A 335 -13.03 -46.52 -56.99
C LYS A 335 -12.60 -46.28 -58.44
N GLN A 336 -12.00 -45.13 -58.74
CA GLN A 336 -11.50 -44.82 -60.07
C GLN A 336 -10.38 -45.78 -60.50
N ARG A 337 -9.44 -46.09 -59.58
CA ARG A 337 -8.39 -47.09 -59.84
C ARG A 337 -8.98 -48.47 -60.13
N LEU A 338 -9.99 -48.89 -59.38
CA LEU A 338 -10.68 -50.15 -59.61
C LEU A 338 -11.39 -50.16 -60.97
N TYR A 339 -12.11 -49.09 -61.32
CA TYR A 339 -12.79 -48.96 -62.60
C TYR A 339 -11.79 -49.04 -63.77
N LEU A 340 -10.68 -48.28 -63.69
CA LEU A 340 -9.62 -48.33 -64.72
C LEU A 340 -9.00 -49.73 -64.84
N ALA A 341 -8.78 -50.42 -63.72
CA ALA A 341 -8.27 -51.79 -63.74
C ALA A 341 -9.27 -52.77 -64.41
N GLN A 342 -10.56 -52.64 -64.10
CA GLN A 342 -11.64 -53.41 -64.73
C GLN A 342 -11.73 -53.13 -66.24
N SER A 343 -11.69 -51.88 -66.66
CA SER A 343 -11.70 -51.50 -68.09
C SER A 343 -10.49 -52.06 -68.83
N ARG A 344 -9.29 -52.00 -68.24
CA ARG A 344 -8.07 -52.60 -68.82
C ARG A 344 -8.20 -54.12 -68.98
N LEU A 345 -8.74 -54.81 -67.97
CA LEU A 345 -8.97 -56.25 -68.02
C LEU A 345 -9.93 -56.63 -69.15
N LEU A 346 -10.99 -55.85 -69.36
CA LEU A 346 -11.96 -56.07 -70.45
C LEU A 346 -11.35 -55.83 -71.83
N LEU A 347 -10.57 -54.75 -72.00
CA LEU A 347 -9.93 -54.42 -73.28
C LEU A 347 -8.85 -55.44 -73.67
N LEU A 348 -8.07 -55.91 -72.71
CA LEU A 348 -7.02 -56.91 -72.93
C LEU A 348 -7.55 -58.36 -72.91
N SER A 349 -8.88 -58.55 -72.86
CA SER A 349 -9.47 -59.88 -72.78
C SER A 349 -9.14 -60.70 -74.04
N PRO A 350 -8.40 -61.82 -73.91
CA PRO A 350 -8.07 -62.69 -75.04
C PRO A 350 -9.31 -63.22 -75.75
N ARG A 351 -10.43 -63.32 -75.02
CA ARG A 351 -11.71 -63.81 -75.53
C ARG A 351 -12.25 -62.95 -76.68
N ARG A 352 -12.12 -61.61 -76.57
CA ARG A 352 -12.57 -60.69 -77.63
C ARG A 352 -11.69 -60.80 -78.88
N ALA A 353 -10.37 -60.80 -78.70
CA ALA A 353 -9.42 -60.96 -79.81
C ALA A 353 -9.56 -62.32 -80.52
N ILE A 354 -9.85 -63.40 -79.78
CA ILE A 354 -10.13 -64.72 -80.35
C ILE A 354 -11.45 -64.71 -81.14
N GLN A 355 -12.49 -64.06 -80.63
CA GLN A 355 -13.78 -63.98 -81.30
C GLN A 355 -13.70 -63.19 -82.61
N GLU A 356 -13.01 -62.04 -82.61
CA GLU A 356 -12.78 -61.23 -83.82
C GLU A 356 -11.96 -62.02 -84.87
N ARG A 357 -10.90 -62.72 -84.44
CA ARG A 357 -10.11 -63.58 -85.34
C ARG A 357 -10.88 -64.77 -85.90
N ARG A 358 -11.77 -65.38 -85.10
CA ARG A 358 -12.67 -66.46 -85.59
C ARG A 358 -13.62 -65.94 -86.66
N GLN A 359 -14.27 -64.80 -86.42
CA GLN A 359 -15.14 -64.17 -87.43
C GLN A 359 -14.38 -63.84 -88.72
N TRP A 360 -13.12 -63.41 -88.62
CA TRP A 360 -12.29 -63.16 -89.79
C TRP A 360 -11.96 -64.45 -90.56
N LEU A 361 -11.65 -65.55 -89.86
CA LEU A 361 -11.44 -66.87 -90.47
C LEU A 361 -12.71 -67.42 -91.15
N ASP A 362 -13.87 -67.22 -90.54
CA ASP A 362 -15.17 -67.63 -91.08
C ASP A 362 -15.50 -66.89 -92.40
N GLN A 363 -15.02 -65.65 -92.56
CA GLN A 363 -15.17 -64.88 -93.80
C GLN A 363 -14.13 -65.25 -94.88
N LEU A 364 -12.89 -65.55 -94.48
CA LEU A 364 -11.82 -65.85 -95.43
C LEU A 364 -11.94 -67.25 -96.04
N SER A 365 -12.39 -68.24 -95.25
CA SER A 365 -12.43 -69.63 -95.67
C SER A 365 -13.32 -69.85 -96.92
N PRO A 366 -14.57 -69.34 -97.00
CA PRO A 366 -15.39 -69.49 -98.19
C PRO A 366 -14.82 -68.77 -99.42
N ARG A 367 -14.20 -67.59 -99.22
CA ARG A 367 -13.58 -66.82 -100.31
C ARG A 367 -12.40 -67.56 -100.93
N LEU A 368 -11.57 -68.20 -100.10
CA LEU A 368 -10.47 -69.05 -100.57
C LEU A 368 -11.00 -70.19 -101.43
N VAL A 369 -12.01 -70.92 -100.95
CA VAL A 369 -12.62 -72.05 -101.67
C VAL A 369 -13.20 -71.62 -103.02
N LEU A 370 -13.92 -70.50 -103.06
CA LEU A 370 -14.47 -69.96 -104.31
C LEU A 370 -13.37 -69.53 -105.29
N SER A 371 -12.32 -68.87 -104.81
CA SER A 371 -11.19 -68.44 -105.64
C SER A 371 -10.43 -69.62 -106.25
N TRP A 372 -10.27 -70.70 -105.48
CA TRP A 372 -9.64 -71.93 -105.94
C TRP A 372 -10.46 -72.62 -107.03
N ARG A 373 -11.77 -72.78 -106.82
CA ARG A 373 -12.69 -73.35 -107.81
C ARG A 373 -12.66 -72.56 -109.13
N ARG A 374 -12.73 -71.22 -109.04
CA ARG A 374 -12.65 -70.35 -110.23
C ARG A 374 -11.33 -70.54 -110.98
N ARG A 375 -10.20 -70.67 -110.28
CA ARG A 375 -8.88 -70.89 -110.92
C ARG A 375 -8.78 -72.25 -111.60
N GLN A 376 -9.33 -73.31 -111.01
CA GLN A 376 -9.36 -74.62 -111.65
C GLN A 376 -10.19 -74.61 -112.93
N GLU A 377 -11.37 -73.98 -112.91
CA GLU A 377 -12.24 -73.86 -114.08
C GLU A 377 -11.55 -73.14 -115.25
N THR A 378 -10.90 -72.00 -114.99
CA THR A 378 -10.17 -71.26 -116.03
C THR A 378 -9.03 -72.08 -116.65
N ARG A 379 -8.31 -72.87 -115.84
CA ARG A 379 -7.25 -73.75 -116.36
C ARG A 379 -7.79 -74.87 -117.23
N ARG A 380 -8.94 -75.45 -116.86
CA ARG A 380 -9.60 -76.50 -117.63
C ARG A 380 -10.05 -76.00 -118.99
N GLN A 381 -10.63 -74.79 -119.04
CA GLN A 381 -11.02 -74.13 -120.28
C GLN A 381 -9.81 -73.86 -121.20
N HIS A 382 -8.69 -73.43 -120.64
CA HIS A 382 -7.45 -73.22 -121.41
C HIS A 382 -6.88 -74.53 -121.99
N LEU A 383 -6.97 -75.63 -121.26
CA LEU A 383 -6.53 -76.94 -121.76
C LEU A 383 -7.34 -77.38 -122.99
N CYS A 384 -8.67 -77.31 -122.91
CA CYS A 384 -9.55 -77.66 -124.04
C CYS A 384 -9.28 -76.80 -125.28
N TYR A 385 -8.95 -75.51 -125.09
CA TYR A 385 -8.56 -74.64 -126.19
C TYR A 385 -7.29 -75.13 -126.89
N CYS A 386 -6.24 -75.45 -126.13
CA CYS A 386 -4.97 -75.95 -126.68
C CYS A 386 -5.13 -77.26 -127.45
N GLU A 387 -5.94 -78.20 -126.94
CA GLU A 387 -6.22 -79.48 -127.60
C GLU A 387 -6.85 -79.28 -128.99
N SER A 388 -7.87 -78.42 -129.08
CA SER A 388 -8.55 -78.13 -130.36
C SER A 388 -7.65 -77.44 -131.40
N HIS A 389 -6.62 -76.73 -130.94
CA HIS A 389 -5.66 -76.06 -131.82
C HIS A 389 -4.64 -77.04 -132.41
N LEU A 390 -4.25 -78.05 -131.62
CA LEU A 390 -3.31 -79.09 -132.02
C LEU A 390 -3.88 -79.98 -133.14
N GLU A 391 -5.17 -80.34 -133.07
CA GLU A 391 -5.83 -81.14 -134.11
C GLU A 391 -5.86 -80.47 -135.49
N LYS A 392 -5.88 -79.12 -135.54
CA LYS A 392 -5.94 -78.38 -136.81
C LYS A 392 -4.61 -78.35 -137.57
N LEU A 393 -3.49 -78.65 -136.91
CA LEU A 393 -2.14 -78.52 -137.46
C LEU A 393 -1.54 -79.84 -137.97
N ASP A 394 -2.25 -80.97 -137.87
CA ASP A 394 -1.76 -82.28 -138.34
C ASP A 394 -1.79 -82.39 -139.89
N PRO A 395 -0.64 -82.51 -140.57
CA PRO A 395 -0.56 -82.61 -142.04
C PRO A 395 -1.24 -83.86 -142.62
N MET A 396 -1.39 -84.94 -141.84
CA MET A 396 -2.06 -86.17 -142.30
C MET A 396 -3.56 -85.97 -142.52
N SER A 397 -4.15 -84.98 -141.83
CA SER A 397 -5.54 -84.53 -142.01
C SER A 397 -5.80 -84.01 -143.43
N ILE A 398 -4.78 -83.45 -144.08
CA ILE A 398 -4.88 -82.85 -145.41
C ILE A 398 -4.92 -83.95 -146.49
N LEU A 399 -4.11 -85.00 -146.36
CA LEU A 399 -4.12 -86.15 -147.27
C LEU A 399 -5.42 -86.98 -147.17
N LYS A 400 -6.00 -87.12 -145.95
CA LYS A 400 -7.32 -87.76 -145.76
C LYS A 400 -8.45 -87.11 -146.55
N ARG A 401 -8.35 -85.81 -146.85
CA ARG A 401 -9.37 -85.04 -147.58
C ARG A 401 -9.32 -85.25 -149.11
N GLY A 402 -8.46 -86.13 -149.60
CA GLY A 402 -8.42 -86.53 -151.02
C GLY A 402 -7.37 -85.80 -151.87
N TYR A 403 -6.48 -85.01 -151.24
CA TYR A 403 -5.37 -84.37 -151.93
C TYR A 403 -4.20 -85.35 -152.11
N ALA A 404 -3.50 -85.25 -153.23
CA ALA A 404 -2.34 -86.07 -153.56
C ALA A 404 -1.07 -85.21 -153.69
N VAL A 405 0.09 -85.78 -153.40
CA VAL A 405 1.38 -85.12 -153.57
C VAL A 405 2.12 -85.80 -154.71
N ALA A 406 2.41 -85.05 -155.77
CA ALA A 406 3.18 -85.53 -156.91
C ALA A 406 4.68 -85.25 -156.73
N THR A 407 5.52 -86.21 -157.10
CA THR A 407 6.99 -86.14 -157.02
C THR A 407 7.62 -86.65 -158.32
N ARG A 408 8.74 -86.07 -158.78
CA ARG A 408 9.44 -86.47 -160.01
C ARG A 408 10.43 -87.62 -159.76
N LEU A 409 10.67 -88.49 -160.76
CA LEU A 409 11.66 -89.58 -160.66
C LEU A 409 12.87 -89.33 -161.60
N PRO A 410 14.10 -89.70 -161.19
CA PRO A 410 14.47 -90.40 -159.95
C PRO A 410 14.80 -89.48 -158.75
N ASP A 411 14.76 -88.15 -158.92
CA ASP A 411 15.24 -87.14 -157.96
C ASP A 411 14.31 -86.89 -156.76
N GLY A 412 13.05 -87.31 -156.82
CA GLY A 412 12.10 -87.25 -155.70
C GLY A 412 11.57 -85.85 -155.37
N ALA A 413 11.82 -84.86 -156.23
CA ALA A 413 11.40 -83.48 -156.02
C ALA A 413 9.87 -83.33 -156.08
N ILE A 414 9.28 -82.61 -155.12
CA ILE A 414 7.83 -82.34 -155.08
C ILE A 414 7.45 -81.37 -156.20
N ILE A 415 6.44 -81.77 -156.97
CA ILE A 415 5.92 -80.98 -158.08
C ILE A 415 4.83 -80.07 -157.52
N ARG A 416 5.08 -78.75 -157.58
CA ARG A 416 4.10 -77.72 -157.19
C ARG A 416 3.47 -77.03 -158.39
N GLU A 417 4.16 -77.03 -159.52
CA GLU A 417 3.78 -76.32 -160.75
C GLU A 417 3.91 -77.27 -161.94
N ALA A 418 2.87 -77.40 -162.75
CA ALA A 418 2.78 -78.39 -163.83
C ALA A 418 3.87 -78.23 -164.90
N ASN A 419 4.32 -76.98 -165.16
CA ASN A 419 5.29 -76.66 -166.22
C ASN A 419 6.74 -77.10 -165.92
N THR A 420 6.99 -77.62 -164.72
CA THR A 420 8.35 -78.04 -164.30
C THR A 420 8.72 -79.46 -164.73
N VAL A 421 7.81 -80.17 -165.39
CA VAL A 421 7.99 -81.55 -165.83
C VAL A 421 7.75 -81.66 -167.34
N PRO A 422 8.76 -82.03 -168.14
CA PRO A 422 8.61 -82.17 -169.59
C PRO A 422 7.75 -83.41 -169.94
N ALA A 423 7.07 -83.35 -171.08
CA ALA A 423 6.33 -84.48 -171.62
C ALA A 423 7.27 -85.69 -171.88
N GLY A 424 6.86 -86.88 -171.43
CA GLY A 424 7.65 -88.12 -171.43
C GLY A 424 8.40 -88.42 -170.12
N ALA A 425 8.27 -87.58 -169.08
CA ALA A 425 8.91 -87.81 -167.78
C ALA A 425 8.05 -88.67 -166.83
N ASN A 426 8.71 -89.52 -166.02
CA ASN A 426 8.06 -90.34 -165.00
C ASN A 426 7.91 -89.58 -163.67
N ILE A 427 6.71 -89.61 -163.10
CA ILE A 427 6.35 -89.02 -161.81
C ILE A 427 5.69 -90.06 -160.90
N ARG A 428 5.83 -89.89 -159.58
CA ARG A 428 5.16 -90.69 -158.55
C ARG A 428 4.16 -89.82 -157.80
N VAL A 429 2.90 -90.23 -157.77
CA VAL A 429 1.82 -89.53 -157.04
C VAL A 429 1.46 -90.31 -155.79
N ARG A 430 1.59 -89.69 -154.61
CA ARG A 430 1.25 -90.29 -153.32
C ARG A 430 -0.07 -89.75 -152.80
N VAL A 431 -0.98 -90.66 -152.44
CA VAL A 431 -2.28 -90.36 -151.83
C VAL A 431 -2.29 -90.81 -150.37
N TYR A 432 -3.42 -90.62 -149.66
CA TYR A 432 -3.57 -91.01 -148.25
C TYR A 432 -3.10 -92.44 -147.96
N GLN A 433 -3.33 -93.38 -148.89
CA GLN A 433 -2.79 -94.73 -148.83
C GLN A 433 -2.23 -95.17 -150.19
N GLY A 434 -0.91 -95.37 -150.26
CA GLY A 434 -0.22 -95.85 -151.45
C GLY A 434 0.34 -94.76 -152.37
N ALA A 435 1.07 -95.20 -153.39
CA ALA A 435 1.65 -94.34 -154.42
C ALA A 435 1.56 -95.03 -155.79
N MET A 436 1.43 -94.24 -156.86
CA MET A 436 1.36 -94.71 -158.24
C MET A 436 2.47 -94.06 -159.07
N ASP A 437 3.10 -94.83 -159.94
CA ASP A 437 4.05 -94.34 -160.94
C ASP A 437 3.31 -94.03 -162.23
N CYS A 438 3.45 -92.80 -162.71
CA CYS A 438 2.72 -92.25 -163.85
C CYS A 438 3.71 -91.60 -164.81
N GLU A 439 3.41 -91.65 -166.12
CA GLU A 439 4.17 -90.92 -167.14
C GLU A 439 3.42 -89.67 -167.58
N VAL A 440 4.12 -88.55 -167.75
CA VAL A 440 3.51 -87.28 -168.14
C VAL A 440 3.33 -87.22 -169.65
N ILE A 441 2.08 -87.28 -170.11
CA ILE A 441 1.71 -87.30 -171.54
C ILE A 441 1.73 -85.88 -172.14
N GLY A 442 1.53 -84.86 -171.30
CA GLY A 442 1.61 -83.45 -171.66
C GLY A 442 1.30 -82.57 -170.45
N ALA A 443 1.92 -81.39 -170.38
CA ALA A 443 1.62 -80.37 -169.39
C ALA A 443 0.78 -79.27 -170.07
N THR A 444 -0.43 -79.07 -169.57
CA THR A 444 -1.27 -77.91 -169.87
C THR A 444 -1.44 -77.12 -168.57
N GLU A 445 -1.52 -75.78 -168.66
CA GLU A 445 -1.78 -74.94 -167.49
C GLU A 445 -3.03 -75.37 -166.70
#